data_AF-A0A235BZQ3-F1
#
_entry.id   AF-A0A235BZQ3-F1
#
_cell.length_a   1.000
_cell.length_b   1.000
_cell.length_c   1.000
_cell.angle_alpha   90.00
_cell.angle_beta   90.00
_cell.angle_gamma   90.00
#
_symmetry.space_group_name_H-M   'P 1'
#
loop_
_entity.id
_entity.type
_entity.pdbx_description
1 polymer ?
#
loop_
_entity_poly.entity_id
_entity_poly.type
_entity_poly.pdbx_seq_one_letter_code
_entity_poly.pdbx_strand_id
1 'polypeptide(L)'
;MKTLGEFYREKVLSRKDLSTRELPVNLGETRIEKEIFGWRLVVGQKMILCKSEAEARFLKVFLDVDMTEVEVPKDQKYLESILPELERLKARMDKVLNFYLETIFDRRARERLRREVFAELLK
;
A
#
# COMPACT_ATOMS: atom_id res chain seq x y z
N MET A 1 11.69 -0.60 -15.35
CA MET A 1 10.32 -0.35 -14.86
C MET A 1 10.47 0.33 -13.52
N LYS A 2 9.74 1.41 -13.25
CA LYS A 2 9.82 2.06 -11.94
C LYS A 2 9.28 1.13 -10.86
N THR A 3 9.93 1.01 -9.70
CA THR A 3 9.44 0.20 -8.56
C THR A 3 8.53 1.00 -7.64
N LEU A 4 7.81 0.31 -6.75
CA LEU A 4 6.99 0.96 -5.72
C LEU A 4 7.85 1.86 -4.82
N GLY A 5 9.06 1.40 -4.45
CA GLY A 5 10.02 2.18 -3.67
C GLY A 5 10.52 3.42 -4.41
N GLU A 6 10.86 3.31 -5.69
CA GLU A 6 11.27 4.47 -6.51
C GLU A 6 10.13 5.48 -6.66
N PHE A 7 8.89 5.00 -6.87
CA PHE A 7 7.72 5.87 -6.92
C PHE A 7 7.56 6.63 -5.60
N TYR A 8 7.63 5.91 -4.50
CA TYR A 8 7.46 6.46 -3.17
C TYR A 8 8.53 7.50 -2.84
N ARG A 9 9.80 7.21 -3.14
CA ARG A 9 10.91 8.15 -2.95
C ARG A 9 10.73 9.44 -3.76
N GLU A 10 10.41 9.33 -5.04
CA GLU A 10 10.33 10.49 -5.93
C GLU A 10 9.08 11.34 -5.73
N LYS A 11 7.92 10.72 -5.49
CA LYS A 11 6.63 11.41 -5.47
C LYS A 11 6.14 11.74 -4.06
N VAL A 12 6.55 10.96 -3.07
CA VAL A 12 6.09 11.14 -1.69
C VAL A 12 7.20 11.72 -0.84
N LEU A 13 8.31 10.99 -0.65
CA LEU A 13 9.37 11.40 0.27
C LEU A 13 10.13 12.66 -0.16
N SER A 14 10.03 13.07 -1.43
CA SER A 14 10.60 14.34 -1.92
C SER A 14 9.82 15.58 -1.45
N ARG A 15 8.63 15.41 -0.86
CA ARG A 15 7.78 16.50 -0.38
C ARG A 15 8.11 16.92 1.06
N LYS A 16 7.71 18.14 1.40
CA LYS A 16 7.88 18.72 2.74
C LYS A 16 6.63 18.57 3.62
N ASP A 17 5.46 18.40 3.01
CA ASP A 17 4.16 18.34 3.66
C ASP A 17 3.72 16.89 3.90
N LEU A 18 4.48 16.17 4.72
CA LEU A 18 4.22 14.76 5.03
C LEU A 18 3.63 14.58 6.42
N SER A 19 2.84 13.52 6.57
CA SER A 19 2.44 12.96 7.86
C SER A 19 2.69 11.47 7.87
N THR A 20 3.34 11.01 8.93
CA THR A 20 3.54 9.59 9.23
C THR A 20 2.24 8.91 9.62
N ARG A 21 2.01 7.72 9.07
CA ARG A 21 0.91 6.82 9.41
C ARG A 21 1.46 5.46 9.79
N GLU A 22 1.10 4.99 10.98
CA GLU A 22 1.35 3.62 11.40
C GLU A 22 0.32 2.68 10.76
N LEU A 23 0.82 1.60 10.19
CA LEU A 23 0.02 0.53 9.60
C LEU A 23 0.05 -0.70 10.51
N PRO A 24 -1.11 -1.32 10.78
CA PRO A 24 -1.14 -2.57 11.49
C PRO A 24 -0.48 -3.68 10.65
N VAL A 25 0.08 -4.68 11.33
CA VAL A 25 0.49 -5.92 10.65
C VAL A 25 -0.69 -6.46 9.84
N ASN A 26 -0.46 -6.74 8.57
CA ASN A 26 -1.49 -7.27 7.70
C ASN A 26 -1.78 -8.73 8.09
N LEU A 27 -2.93 -8.94 8.75
CA LEU A 27 -3.36 -10.23 9.26
C LEU A 27 -4.56 -10.81 8.51
N GLY A 28 -4.96 -10.22 7.37
CA GLY A 28 -6.10 -10.75 6.62
C GLY A 28 -6.73 -9.78 5.64
N GLU A 29 -8.05 -9.88 5.49
CA GLU A 29 -8.79 -9.11 4.50
C GLU A 29 -8.83 -7.61 4.85
N THR A 30 -8.56 -6.80 3.83
CA THR A 30 -8.56 -5.33 3.92
C THR A 30 -9.84 -4.77 3.30
N ARG A 31 -10.55 -3.91 4.01
CA ARG A 31 -11.78 -3.25 3.51
C ARG A 31 -11.70 -1.74 3.67
N ILE A 32 -12.20 -1.00 2.69
CA ILE A 32 -12.35 0.45 2.77
C ILE A 32 -13.84 0.74 2.95
N GLU A 33 -14.17 1.44 4.03
CA GLU A 33 -15.56 1.72 4.39
C GLU A 33 -15.76 3.22 4.60
N LYS A 34 -16.88 3.74 4.12
CA LYS A 34 -17.27 5.15 4.30
C LYS A 34 -17.89 5.34 5.68
N GLU A 35 -17.47 6.39 6.38
CA GLU A 35 -18.05 6.81 7.64
C GLU A 35 -18.79 8.16 7.50
N ILE A 36 -19.49 8.59 8.56
CA ILE A 36 -20.23 9.86 8.59
C ILE A 36 -19.29 11.06 8.37
N PHE A 37 -18.05 10.99 8.88
CA PHE A 37 -17.08 12.08 8.83
C PHE A 37 -15.74 11.69 8.18
N GLY A 38 -15.73 10.70 7.30
CA GLY A 38 -14.50 10.30 6.62
C GLY A 38 -14.55 8.88 6.09
N TRP A 39 -13.40 8.22 6.14
CA TRP A 39 -13.20 6.87 5.64
C TRP A 39 -12.42 6.05 6.65
N ARG A 40 -12.58 4.73 6.62
CA ARG A 40 -11.71 3.84 7.39
C ARG A 40 -11.14 2.73 6.53
N LEU A 41 -9.88 2.40 6.78
CA LEU A 41 -9.23 1.18 6.30
C LEU A 41 -9.30 0.15 7.42
N VAL A 42 -10.09 -0.90 7.21
CA VAL A 42 -10.25 -2.03 8.14
C VAL A 42 -9.28 -3.14 7.75
N VAL A 43 -8.54 -3.65 8.73
CA VAL A 43 -7.54 -4.71 8.59
C VAL A 43 -7.78 -5.75 9.68
N GLY A 44 -8.50 -6.83 9.35
CA GLY A 44 -8.97 -7.78 10.35
C GLY A 44 -9.84 -7.08 11.42
N GLN A 45 -9.34 -7.02 12.66
CA GLN A 45 -10.00 -6.35 13.79
C GLN A 45 -9.51 -4.91 14.04
N LYS A 46 -8.47 -4.47 13.33
CA LYS A 46 -7.91 -3.11 13.47
C LYS A 46 -8.50 -2.18 12.42
N MET A 47 -8.51 -0.89 12.71
CA MET A 47 -8.99 0.13 11.77
C MET A 47 -8.10 1.36 11.79
N ILE A 48 -7.99 2.02 10.64
CA ILE A 48 -7.28 3.29 10.46
C ILE A 48 -8.26 4.32 9.95
N LEU A 49 -8.49 5.38 10.72
CA LEU A 49 -9.32 6.51 10.30
C LEU A 49 -8.56 7.33 9.26
N CYS A 50 -9.23 7.61 8.14
CA CYS A 50 -8.72 8.32 6.97
C CYS A 50 -9.60 9.54 6.67
N LYS A 51 -8.98 10.64 6.25
CA LYS A 51 -9.68 11.90 5.93
C LYS A 51 -10.42 11.81 4.59
N SER A 52 -10.01 10.89 3.73
CA SER A 52 -10.55 10.71 2.39
C SER A 52 -10.44 9.25 1.94
N GLU A 53 -11.20 8.91 0.89
CA GLU A 53 -11.09 7.61 0.24
C GLU A 53 -9.69 7.43 -0.36
N ALA A 54 -9.13 8.50 -0.94
CA ALA A 54 -7.81 8.46 -1.56
C ALA A 54 -6.72 8.12 -0.53
N GLU A 55 -6.81 8.65 0.69
CA GLU A 55 -5.91 8.27 1.77
C GLU A 55 -6.08 6.80 2.16
N ALA A 56 -7.30 6.31 2.29
CA ALA A 56 -7.54 4.89 2.61
C ALA A 56 -6.98 3.96 1.52
N ARG A 57 -7.17 4.30 0.25
CA ARG A 57 -6.64 3.55 -0.90
C ARG A 57 -5.11 3.61 -0.98
N PHE A 58 -4.53 4.78 -0.73
CA PHE A 58 -3.09 4.96 -0.67
C PHE A 58 -2.47 4.06 0.42
N LEU A 59 -2.99 4.12 1.64
CA LEU A 59 -2.52 3.29 2.76
C LEU A 59 -2.67 1.80 2.48
N LYS A 60 -3.78 1.40 1.83
CA LYS A 60 -4.01 0.00 1.44
C LYS A 60 -2.87 -0.55 0.55
N VAL A 61 -2.36 0.23 -0.41
CA VAL A 61 -1.27 -0.23 -1.29
C VAL A 61 -0.03 -0.64 -0.50
N PHE A 62 0.34 0.15 0.51
CA PHE A 62 1.52 -0.12 1.33
C PHE A 62 1.27 -1.20 2.40
N LEU A 63 0.04 -1.29 2.90
CA LEU A 63 -0.39 -2.38 3.75
C LEU A 63 -0.34 -3.75 3.04
N ASP A 64 -0.71 -3.79 1.76
CA ASP A 64 -0.67 -5.00 0.94
C ASP A 64 0.76 -5.53 0.71
N VAL A 65 1.77 -4.70 0.98
CA VAL A 65 3.20 -5.05 0.90
C VAL A 65 3.87 -5.11 2.27
N ASP A 66 3.07 -5.28 3.34
CA ASP A 66 3.51 -5.48 4.72
C ASP A 66 4.37 -4.33 5.29
N MET A 67 4.19 -3.09 4.82
CA MET A 67 4.78 -1.92 5.47
C MET A 67 4.07 -1.63 6.80
N THR A 68 4.83 -1.21 7.80
CA THR A 68 4.35 -0.86 9.14
C THR A 68 4.23 0.64 9.37
N GLU A 69 4.87 1.44 8.53
CA GLU A 69 4.91 2.90 8.67
C GLU A 69 5.05 3.55 7.29
N VAL A 70 4.25 4.58 7.01
CA VAL A 70 4.19 5.24 5.71
C VAL A 70 3.98 6.75 5.89
N GLU A 71 4.86 7.55 5.32
CA GLU A 71 4.63 8.96 5.04
C GLU A 71 3.54 9.16 3.98
N VAL A 72 2.61 10.05 4.28
CA VAL A 72 1.48 10.40 3.42
C VAL A 72 1.50 11.92 3.16
N PRO A 73 1.38 12.37 1.89
CA PRO A 73 1.18 13.78 1.57
C PRO A 73 -0.08 14.34 2.23
N LYS A 74 0.05 15.48 2.91
CA LYS A 74 -1.09 16.19 3.54
C LYS A 74 -1.99 16.88 2.51
N ASP A 75 -1.43 17.24 1.36
CA ASP A 75 -2.20 17.78 0.23
C ASP A 75 -3.06 16.70 -0.42
N GLN A 76 -4.37 16.78 -0.17
CA GLN A 76 -5.37 15.86 -0.68
C GLN A 76 -5.43 15.83 -2.22
N LYS A 77 -5.34 16.99 -2.88
CA LYS A 77 -5.39 17.05 -4.35
C LYS A 77 -4.17 16.38 -4.96
N TYR A 78 -3.02 16.58 -4.34
CA TYR A 78 -1.80 15.91 -4.75
C TYR A 78 -1.91 14.39 -4.57
N LEU A 79 -2.39 13.94 -3.41
CA LEU A 79 -2.59 12.52 -3.12
C LEU A 79 -3.48 11.85 -4.18
N GLU A 80 -4.61 12.49 -4.52
CA GLU A 80 -5.51 12.04 -5.57
C GLU A 80 -4.84 11.99 -6.95
N SER A 81 -3.94 12.94 -7.25
CA SER A 81 -3.23 12.99 -8.54
C SER A 81 -2.23 11.85 -8.73
N ILE A 82 -1.59 11.38 -7.65
CA ILE A 82 -0.56 10.34 -7.70
C ILE A 82 -1.14 8.92 -7.53
N LEU A 83 -2.32 8.81 -6.91
CA LEU A 83 -2.93 7.52 -6.55
C LEU A 83 -3.17 6.58 -7.76
N PRO A 84 -3.70 7.04 -8.92
CA PRO A 84 -3.90 6.15 -10.06
C PRO A 84 -2.61 5.52 -10.58
N GLU A 85 -1.50 6.26 -10.55
CA GLU A 85 -0.19 5.75 -10.97
C GLU A 85 0.33 4.70 -9.96
N LEU A 86 0.21 5.00 -8.67
CA LEU A 86 0.58 4.10 -7.57
C LEU A 86 -0.15 2.75 -7.66
N GLU A 87 -1.48 2.78 -7.82
CA GLU A 87 -2.30 1.57 -7.91
C GLU A 87 -2.02 0.76 -9.17
N ARG A 88 -1.82 1.43 -10.31
CA ARG A 88 -1.42 0.78 -11.56
C ARG A 88 -0.08 0.08 -11.41
N LEU A 89 0.86 0.69 -10.68
CA LEU A 89 2.16 0.11 -10.44
C LEU A 89 2.07 -1.12 -9.55
N LYS A 90 1.33 -1.03 -8.44
CA LYS A 90 1.05 -2.17 -7.55
C LYS A 90 0.39 -3.32 -8.30
N ALA A 91 -0.66 -3.05 -9.09
CA ALA A 91 -1.37 -4.08 -9.85
C ALA A 91 -0.46 -4.80 -10.87
N ARG A 92 0.46 -4.06 -11.51
CA ARG A 92 1.46 -4.67 -12.42
C ARG A 92 2.43 -5.56 -11.66
N MET A 93 2.96 -5.09 -10.54
CA MET A 93 3.86 -5.88 -9.68
C MET A 93 3.16 -7.15 -9.18
N ASP A 94 1.91 -7.04 -8.72
CA ASP A 94 1.11 -8.19 -8.30
C ASP A 94 0.91 -9.19 -9.44
N LYS A 95 0.65 -8.72 -10.66
CA LYS A 95 0.49 -9.60 -11.83
C LYS A 95 1.77 -10.36 -12.13
N VAL A 96 2.91 -9.67 -12.16
CA VAL A 96 4.22 -10.28 -12.39
C VAL A 96 4.53 -11.29 -11.29
N LEU A 97 4.33 -10.89 -10.04
CA LEU A 97 4.60 -11.75 -8.90
C LEU A 97 3.70 -12.99 -8.89
N ASN A 98 2.39 -12.82 -9.11
CA ASN A 98 1.44 -13.94 -9.15
C ASN A 98 1.78 -14.93 -10.26
N PHE A 99 2.19 -14.44 -11.45
CA PHE A 99 2.64 -15.31 -12.53
C PHE A 99 3.82 -16.22 -12.11
N TYR A 100 4.82 -15.68 -11.41
CA TYR A 100 5.93 -16.49 -10.92
C TYR A 100 5.51 -17.41 -9.75
N LEU A 101 4.64 -16.92 -8.88
CA LEU A 101 4.19 -17.62 -7.67
C LEU A 101 3.13 -18.71 -7.92
N GLU A 102 2.44 -18.70 -9.06
CA GLU A 102 1.46 -19.72 -9.45
C GLU A 102 2.08 -21.12 -9.49
N THR A 103 3.36 -21.22 -9.83
CA THR A 103 4.12 -22.48 -9.86
C THR A 103 4.46 -23.03 -8.47
N ILE A 104 4.32 -22.23 -7.41
CA ILE A 104 4.62 -22.61 -6.03
C ILE A 104 3.34 -23.10 -5.37
N PHE A 105 3.18 -24.42 -5.22
CA PHE A 105 1.99 -25.03 -4.62
C PHE A 105 1.87 -24.82 -3.10
N ASP A 106 3.00 -24.64 -2.40
CA ASP A 106 2.97 -24.36 -0.96
C ASP A 106 2.60 -22.90 -0.69
N ARG A 107 1.45 -22.71 -0.04
CA ARG A 107 0.92 -21.39 0.30
C ARG A 107 1.83 -20.59 1.22
N ARG A 108 2.49 -21.23 2.21
CA ARG A 108 3.40 -20.54 3.13
C ARG A 108 4.67 -20.09 2.43
N ALA A 109 5.22 -20.94 1.55
CA ALA A 109 6.38 -20.58 0.72
C ALA A 109 6.03 -19.42 -0.22
N ARG A 110 4.84 -19.44 -0.82
CA ARG A 110 4.31 -18.38 -1.68
C ARG A 110 4.19 -17.04 -0.96
N GLU A 111 3.59 -17.05 0.24
CA GLU A 111 3.44 -15.84 1.07
C GLU A 111 4.80 -15.30 1.53
N ARG A 112 5.74 -16.17 1.91
CA ARG A 112 7.10 -15.76 2.29
C ARG A 112 7.85 -15.12 1.13
N LEU A 113 7.86 -15.74 -0.05
CA LEU A 113 8.56 -15.21 -1.21
C LEU A 113 7.96 -13.87 -1.67
N ARG A 114 6.63 -13.73 -1.58
CA ARG A 114 5.95 -12.45 -1.83
C ARG A 114 6.50 -11.34 -0.92
N ARG A 115 6.64 -11.61 0.37
CA ARG A 115 7.19 -10.66 1.34
C ARG A 115 8.63 -10.26 1.01
N GLU A 116 9.48 -11.24 0.73
CA GLU A 116 10.89 -11.01 0.40
C GLU A 116 11.04 -10.15 -0.87
N VAL A 117 10.26 -10.44 -1.91
CA VAL A 117 10.27 -9.67 -3.16
C VAL A 117 9.82 -8.23 -2.93
N PHE A 118 8.75 -8.00 -2.18
CA PHE A 118 8.30 -6.64 -1.89
C PHE A 118 9.30 -5.87 -1.02
N ALA A 119 9.93 -6.52 -0.04
CA ALA A 119 10.98 -5.89 0.76
C ALA A 119 12.14 -5.42 -0.11
N GLU A 120 12.54 -6.20 -1.12
CA GLU A 120 13.59 -5.80 -2.07
C GLU A 120 13.16 -4.66 -3.00
N LEU A 121 11.91 -4.68 -3.48
CA LEU A 121 11.37 -3.66 -4.38
C LEU A 121 11.05 -2.31 -3.71
N LEU A 122 11.01 -2.30 -2.38
CA LEU A 122 10.79 -1.10 -1.55
C LEU A 122 12.09 -0.44 -1.09
N LYS A 123 13.25 -1.10 -1.22
CA LYS A 123 14.57 -0.49 -0.99
C LYS A 123 14.85 0.63 -2.02
#